data_AF-A0A101E9I1-F1
#
_entry.id   AF-A0A101E9I1-F1
#
_cell.length_a   1.000
_cell.length_b   1.000
_cell.length_c   1.000
_cell.angle_alpha   90.00
_cell.angle_beta   90.00
_cell.angle_gamma   90.00
#
_symmetry.space_group_name_H-M   'P 1'
#
loop_
_entity.id
_entity.type
_entity.pdbx_description
1 polymer ?
#
loop_
_entity_poly.entity_id
_entity_poly.type
_entity_poly.pdbx_seq_one_letter_code
_entity_poly.pdbx_strand_id
1 'polypeptide(L)'
;MRLYKGKGCKYCGFTGYKGRVAVAEILNVTSSIKRMVVRKKHSEAIREYAVNSEGFITMKQDGVAKVLAGQTTTEEIMRIV
;
A
#
# COMPACT_ATOMS: atom_id res chain seq x y z
N MET A 1 -9.13 -0.85 18.13
CA MET A 1 -8.10 -1.21 17.13
C MET A 1 -6.87 -1.70 17.86
N ARG A 2 -6.26 -2.82 17.44
CA ARG A 2 -5.02 -3.36 18.04
C ARG A 2 -3.90 -3.29 17.02
N LEU A 3 -2.72 -2.83 17.43
CA LEU A 3 -1.52 -2.75 16.61
C LEU A 3 -0.42 -3.59 17.27
N TYR A 4 0.50 -4.10 16.46
CA TYR A 4 1.54 -5.01 16.91
C TYR A 4 2.92 -4.46 16.62
N LYS A 5 3.86 -4.71 17.53
CA LYS A 5 5.28 -4.43 17.37
C LYS A 5 6.08 -5.53 18.05
N GLY A 6 7.06 -6.10 17.34
CA GLY A 6 7.92 -7.14 17.90
C GLY A 6 8.84 -6.57 18.97
N LYS A 7 8.94 -7.24 20.12
CA LYS A 7 9.84 -6.83 21.22
C LYS A 7 11.33 -7.08 20.94
N GLY A 8 11.66 -7.88 19.92
CA GLY A 8 13.01 -8.36 19.66
C GLY A 8 13.32 -9.67 20.39
N CYS A 9 13.92 -10.63 19.70
CA CYS A 9 14.39 -11.90 20.27
C CYS A 9 15.49 -12.50 19.38
N LYS A 10 16.13 -13.58 19.85
CA LYS A 10 17.18 -14.29 19.09
C LYS A 10 16.77 -14.72 17.68
N TYR A 11 15.48 -15.03 17.45
CA TYR A 11 14.99 -15.50 16.15
C TYR A 11 14.82 -14.39 15.11
N CYS A 12 14.71 -13.13 15.53
CA CYS A 12 14.63 -11.97 14.64
C CYS A 12 15.91 -11.11 14.69
N GLY A 13 16.99 -11.62 15.29
CA GLY A 13 18.22 -10.84 15.49
C GLY A 13 17.99 -9.60 16.34
N PHE A 14 17.06 -9.66 17.30
CA PHE A 14 16.65 -8.55 18.16
C PHE A 14 16.05 -7.33 17.44
N THR A 15 15.72 -7.43 16.14
CA THR A 15 15.14 -6.30 15.39
C THR A 15 13.65 -6.07 15.66
N GLY A 16 12.93 -7.12 16.09
CA GLY A 16 11.48 -7.12 16.17
C GLY A 16 10.77 -7.45 14.85
N TYR A 17 11.51 -7.71 13.76
CA TYR A 17 10.97 -8.03 12.43
C TYR A 17 11.58 -9.31 11.86
N LYS A 18 10.81 -10.07 11.08
CA LYS A 18 11.31 -11.24 10.37
C LYS A 18 10.58 -11.42 9.05
N GLY A 19 11.34 -11.60 7.97
CA GLY A 19 10.79 -11.62 6.62
C GLY A 19 10.42 -10.23 6.13
N ARG A 20 9.71 -10.17 5.00
CA ARG A 20 9.21 -8.94 4.38
C ARG A 20 7.81 -9.19 3.84
N VAL A 21 6.98 -8.16 3.85
CA VAL A 21 5.66 -8.15 3.20
C VAL A 21 5.67 -7.07 2.13
N ALA A 22 5.17 -7.39 0.94
CA ALA A 22 5.03 -6.40 -0.12
C ALA A 22 3.94 -5.39 0.26
N VAL A 23 4.13 -4.11 -0.04
CA VAL A 23 3.08 -3.09 -0.04
C VAL A 23 2.99 -2.55 -1.45
N ALA A 24 1.80 -2.53 -2.05
CA ALA A 24 1.66 -2.27 -3.48
C ALA A 24 0.38 -1.51 -3.81
N GLU A 25 0.42 -0.78 -4.92
CA GLU A 25 -0.75 -0.26 -5.62
C GLU A 25 -0.78 -0.86 -7.03
N ILE A 26 -1.94 -1.37 -7.43
CA ILE A 26 -2.10 -2.09 -8.72
C ILE A 26 -3.22 -1.41 -9.49
N LEU A 27 -2.86 -0.74 -10.60
CA LEU A 27 -3.81 -0.04 -11.44
C LEU A 27 -4.26 -0.95 -12.57
N ASN A 28 -5.53 -1.35 -12.54
CA ASN A 28 -6.13 -2.07 -13.66
C ASN A 28 -6.35 -1.10 -14.82
N VAL A 29 -5.80 -1.43 -16.00
CA VAL A 29 -5.99 -0.60 -17.20
C VAL A 29 -7.35 -0.91 -17.83
N THR A 30 -8.40 -0.36 -17.24
CA THR A 30 -9.77 -0.46 -17.76
C THR A 30 -9.92 0.32 -19.07
N SER A 31 -11.05 0.15 -19.76
CA SER A 31 -11.36 0.96 -20.95
C SER A 31 -11.40 2.46 -20.64
N SER A 32 -11.83 2.86 -19.44
CA SER A 32 -11.85 4.27 -19.02
C SER A 32 -10.42 4.81 -18.84
N ILE A 33 -9.58 4.10 -18.09
CA ILE A 33 -8.17 4.46 -17.91
C ILE A 33 -7.45 4.52 -19.26
N LYS A 34 -7.65 3.52 -20.13
CA LYS A 34 -7.07 3.50 -21.48
C LYS A 34 -7.46 4.73 -22.30
N ARG A 35 -8.74 5.16 -22.26
CA ARG A 35 -9.19 6.38 -22.94
C ARG A 35 -8.52 7.64 -22.37
N MET A 36 -8.32 7.72 -21.05
CA MET A 36 -7.64 8.85 -20.43
C MET A 36 -6.17 8.93 -20.86
N VAL A 37 -5.48 7.78 -20.92
CA VAL A 37 -4.10 7.68 -21.42
C VAL A 37 -4.01 8.12 -22.88
N VAL A 38 -4.89 7.63 -23.76
CA VAL A 38 -4.92 8.02 -25.19
C VAL A 38 -5.18 9.53 -25.34
N ARG A 39 -5.99 10.11 -24.47
CA ARG A 39 -6.26 11.57 -24.42
C ARG A 39 -5.16 12.37 -23.72
N LYS A 40 -4.03 11.74 -23.37
CA LYS A 40 -2.89 12.35 -22.66
C LYS A 40 -3.32 13.13 -21.42
N LYS A 41 -4.30 12.61 -20.68
CA LYS A 41 -4.68 13.18 -19.38
C LYS A 41 -3.48 13.11 -18.43
N HIS A 42 -3.35 14.11 -17.55
CA HIS A 42 -2.34 14.10 -16.50
C HIS A 42 -2.49 12.85 -15.63
N SER A 43 -1.35 12.32 -15.17
CA SER A 43 -1.31 11.15 -14.29
C SER A 43 -2.15 11.34 -13.03
N GLU A 44 -2.18 12.55 -12.47
CA GLU A 44 -3.00 12.88 -11.30
C GLU A 44 -4.49 12.65 -11.57
N ALA A 45 -5.00 13.14 -12.71
CA ALA A 45 -6.40 12.93 -13.07
C ALA A 45 -6.74 11.44 -13.27
N ILE A 46 -5.79 10.65 -13.81
CA ILE A 46 -5.96 9.19 -13.94
C ILE A 46 -6.00 8.54 -12.56
N ARG A 47 -5.10 8.95 -11.64
CA ARG A 47 -5.05 8.45 -10.26
C ARG A 47 -6.33 8.80 -9.50
N GLU A 48 -6.77 10.04 -9.54
CA GLU A 48 -8.02 10.49 -8.91
C GLU A 48 -9.22 9.71 -9.41
N TYR A 49 -9.34 9.52 -10.73
CA TYR A 49 -10.41 8.70 -11.31
C TYR A 49 -10.34 7.25 -10.81
N ALA A 50 -9.15 6.64 -10.79
CA ALA A 50 -8.97 5.27 -10.32
C ALA A 50 -9.37 5.12 -8.84
N VAL A 51 -8.94 6.05 -7.98
CA VAL A 51 -9.26 6.06 -6.54
C VAL A 51 -10.77 6.25 -6.32
N ASN A 52 -11.37 7.21 -7.00
CA ASN A 52 -12.74 7.63 -6.72
C ASN A 52 -13.79 6.77 -7.43
N SER A 53 -13.45 6.08 -8.51
CA SER A 53 -14.44 5.44 -9.39
C SER A 53 -14.14 3.98 -9.74
N GLU A 54 -12.92 3.48 -9.56
CA GLU A 54 -12.56 2.10 -9.95
C GLU A 54 -12.02 1.25 -8.79
N GLY A 55 -12.17 1.73 -7.55
CA GLY A 55 -11.76 0.99 -6.35
C GLY A 55 -10.24 0.77 -6.25
N PHE A 56 -9.46 1.67 -6.83
CA PHE A 56 -8.00 1.60 -6.76
C PHE A 56 -7.52 1.75 -5.32
N ILE A 57 -6.73 0.77 -4.87
CA ILE A 57 -6.14 0.74 -3.53
C ILE A 57 -4.74 1.35 -3.62
N THR A 58 -4.56 2.47 -2.92
CA THR A 58 -3.26 3.14 -2.82
C THR A 58 -2.29 2.33 -1.95
N MET A 59 -1.00 2.55 -2.14
CA MET A 59 0.05 1.93 -1.32
C MET A 59 -0.15 2.21 0.18
N LYS A 60 -0.61 3.41 0.53
CA LYS A 60 -0.95 3.77 1.91
C LYS A 60 -2.11 2.95 2.47
N GLN A 61 -3.17 2.76 1.70
CA GLN A 61 -4.32 1.96 2.11
C GLN A 61 -3.97 0.48 2.29
N ASP A 62 -3.20 -0.09 1.35
CA ASP A 62 -2.69 -1.46 1.46
C ASP A 62 -1.77 -1.62 2.68
N GLY A 63 -0.87 -0.65 2.90
CA GLY A 63 -0.01 -0.61 4.07
C GLY A 63 -0.80 -0.57 5.38
N VAL A 64 -1.80 0.30 5.48
CA VAL A 64 -2.69 0.38 6.64
C VAL A 64 -3.43 -0.93 6.86
N ALA A 65 -3.96 -1.55 5.80
CA ALA A 65 -4.64 -2.85 5.92
C ALA A 65 -3.70 -3.93 6.51
N LYS A 66 -2.43 -3.95 6.10
CA LYS A 66 -1.40 -4.88 6.60
C LYS A 66 -1.00 -4.61 8.05
N VAL A 67 -0.96 -3.34 8.46
CA VAL A 67 -0.76 -2.96 9.86
C VAL A 67 -1.91 -3.47 10.72
N LEU A 68 -3.15 -3.27 10.27
CA LEU A 68 -4.35 -3.73 10.98
C LEU A 68 -4.42 -5.27 11.05
N ALA A 69 -3.91 -5.97 10.03
CA ALA A 69 -3.76 -7.41 10.03
C ALA A 69 -2.57 -7.92 10.88
N GLY A 70 -1.76 -7.04 11.46
CA GLY A 70 -0.59 -7.39 12.29
C GLY A 70 0.60 -7.94 11.49
N GLN A 71 0.65 -7.70 10.18
CA GLN A 71 1.71 -8.20 9.30
C GLN A 71 2.92 -7.26 9.25
N THR A 72 2.73 -5.98 9.56
CA THR A 72 3.77 -4.95 9.62
C THR A 72 3.42 -3.90 10.69
N THR A 73 4.30 -2.93 10.90
CA THR A 73 4.15 -1.87 11.89
C THR A 73 3.78 -0.54 11.24
N THR A 74 3.17 0.34 12.03
CA THR A 74 2.91 1.73 11.60
C THR A 74 4.20 2.46 11.20
N GLU A 75 5.29 2.18 11.91
CA GLU A 75 6.61 2.77 11.67
C GLU A 75 7.19 2.35 10.33
N GLU A 76 7.05 1.08 9.94
CA GLU A 76 7.53 0.63 8.63
C GLU A 76 6.70 1.24 7.50
N ILE A 77 5.39 1.41 7.66
CA ILE A 77 4.56 2.07 6.64
C ILE A 77 4.91 3.56 6.49
N MET A 78 5.09 4.29 7.59
CA MET A 78 5.49 5.70 7.54
C MET A 78 6.90 5.92 6.96
N ARG A 79 7.75 4.89 6.97
CA ARG A 79 9.10 4.96 6.42
C ARG A 79 9.14 4.82 4.89
N ILE A 80 8.18 4.09 4.30
CA ILE A 80 8.25 3.68 2.89
C ILE A 80 7.16 4.31 2.00
N VAL A 81 6.10 4.90 2.58
CA VAL A 81 4.95 5.48 1.86
C VAL A 81 4.87 6.99 2.03
#